data_AF-A0A1M5XYZ8-F1
#
_entry.id   AF-A0A1M5XYZ8-F1
#
_cell.length_a   1.000
_cell.length_b   1.000
_cell.length_c   1.000
_cell.angle_alpha   90.00
_cell.angle_beta   90.00
_cell.angle_gamma   90.00
#
_symmetry.space_group_name_H-M   'P 1'
#
loop_
_entity.id
_entity.type
_entity.pdbx_description
1 polymer ?
#
loop_
_entity_poly.entity_id
_entity_poly.type
_entity_poly.pdbx_seq_one_letter_code
_entity_poly.pdbx_strand_id
1 'polypeptide(L)'
;MTMPTHHQTERVREKTDTVEAIEHALSKIEGEGREPDQWERAFLLQAMNWLFRGGYRLATVNAELAMTPQHERSRTTNIEPDPMLDLCDIATLRSAFREGTAEPVREFPAFGRIIRGS
;
A
#
# COMPACT_ATOMS: atom_id res chain seq x y z
N MET A 1 -10.73 -20.95 -18.24
CA MET A 1 -10.22 -20.09 -19.33
C MET A 1 -8.76 -19.86 -19.02
N THR A 2 -7.85 -20.50 -19.76
CA THR A 2 -6.40 -20.47 -19.45
C THR A 2 -5.80 -19.23 -20.08
N MET A 3 -5.37 -18.26 -19.26
CA MET A 3 -4.82 -17.00 -19.75
C MET A 3 -3.41 -17.18 -20.32
N PRO A 4 -2.96 -16.26 -21.19
CA PRO A 4 -1.60 -16.27 -21.72
C PRO A 4 -0.59 -16.12 -20.57
N THR A 5 0.46 -16.94 -20.59
CA THR A 5 1.54 -16.98 -19.58
C THR A 5 2.21 -15.61 -19.34
N HIS A 6 2.14 -14.72 -20.33
CA HIS A 6 2.65 -13.34 -20.27
C HIS A 6 1.95 -12.50 -19.20
N HIS A 7 0.61 -12.52 -19.14
CA HIS A 7 -0.17 -11.73 -18.18
C HIS A 7 0.19 -12.09 -16.74
N GLN A 8 0.25 -13.39 -16.43
CA GLN A 8 0.61 -13.83 -15.08
C GLN A 8 2.02 -13.37 -14.68
N THR A 9 2.96 -13.35 -15.62
CA THR A 9 4.34 -12.90 -15.38
C THR A 9 4.38 -11.40 -15.08
N GLU A 10 3.64 -10.61 -15.85
CA GLU A 10 3.49 -9.17 -15.61
C GLU A 10 2.89 -8.88 -14.24
N ARG A 11 1.85 -9.62 -13.85
CA ARG A 11 1.19 -9.44 -12.55
C ARG A 11 2.09 -9.79 -11.36
N VAL A 12 2.93 -10.81 -11.51
CA VAL A 12 3.97 -11.14 -10.51
C VAL A 12 4.95 -10.00 -10.39
N ARG A 13 5.46 -9.49 -11.52
CA ARG A 13 6.38 -8.35 -11.55
C ARG A 13 5.77 -7.11 -10.91
N GLU A 14 4.56 -6.73 -11.29
CA GLU A 14 3.85 -5.59 -10.71
C GLU A 14 3.71 -5.70 -9.19
N LYS A 15 3.39 -6.91 -8.68
CA LYS A 15 3.33 -7.13 -7.24
C LYS A 15 4.72 -6.96 -6.60
N THR A 16 5.77 -7.53 -7.18
CA THR A 16 7.15 -7.38 -6.67
C THR A 16 7.55 -5.91 -6.59
N ASP A 17 7.38 -5.16 -7.69
CA ASP A 17 7.72 -3.73 -7.76
C ASP A 17 6.92 -2.92 -6.71
N THR A 18 5.65 -3.28 -6.51
CA THR A 18 4.79 -2.68 -5.47
C THR A 18 5.28 -2.98 -4.05
N VAL A 19 5.66 -4.22 -3.79
CA VAL A 19 6.17 -4.66 -2.49
C VAL A 19 7.45 -3.91 -2.17
N GLU A 20 8.37 -3.78 -3.12
CA GLU A 20 9.60 -3.00 -2.97
C GLU A 20 9.32 -1.52 -2.70
N ALA A 21 8.36 -0.91 -3.40
CA ALA A 21 7.98 0.49 -3.20
C ALA A 21 7.42 0.75 -1.79
N ILE A 22 6.53 -0.12 -1.29
CA ILE A 22 5.96 0.01 0.06
C ILE A 22 7.03 -0.27 1.12
N GLU A 23 7.88 -1.28 0.92
CA GLU A 23 9.00 -1.59 1.82
C GLU A 23 9.96 -0.41 1.95
N HIS A 24 10.31 0.23 0.83
CA HIS A 24 11.16 1.41 0.81
C HIS A 24 10.52 2.57 1.60
N ALA A 25 9.21 2.79 1.44
CA ALA A 25 8.51 3.85 2.17
C ALA A 25 8.50 3.62 3.68
N LEU A 26 8.15 2.41 4.12
CA LEU A 26 8.15 2.03 5.54
C LEU A 26 9.56 2.10 6.14
N SER A 27 10.55 1.55 5.44
CA SER A 27 11.95 1.57 5.87
C SER A 27 12.51 2.98 6.03
N LYS A 28 12.12 3.92 5.15
CA LYS A 28 12.58 5.30 5.29
C LYS A 28 12.00 5.99 6.53
N ILE A 29 10.71 5.80 6.81
CA ILE A 29 10.07 6.36 8.01
C ILE A 29 10.70 5.78 9.28
N GLU A 30 10.90 4.45 9.33
CA GLU A 30 11.58 3.80 10.45
C GLU A 30 13.04 4.28 10.61
N GLY A 31 13.76 4.44 9.49
CA GLY A 31 15.13 4.96 9.49
C GLY A 31 15.24 6.39 10.02
N GLU A 32 14.17 7.18 9.93
CA GLU A 32 14.06 8.51 10.53
C GLU A 32 13.75 8.47 12.04
N GLY A 33 13.49 7.29 12.61
CA GLY A 33 13.30 7.09 14.05
C GLY A 33 12.01 7.73 14.60
N ARG A 34 10.98 7.84 13.76
CA ARG A 34 9.70 8.49 14.09
C ARG A 34 8.50 7.64 13.67
N GLU A 35 7.34 7.98 14.22
CA GLU A 35 6.07 7.48 13.71
C GLU A 35 5.70 8.17 12.38
N PRO A 36 4.96 7.48 11.49
CA PRO A 36 4.38 8.11 10.31
C PRO A 36 3.37 9.16 10.76
N ASP A 37 3.30 10.27 10.03
CA ASP A 37 2.28 11.28 10.25
C ASP A 37 0.94 10.90 9.59
N GLN A 38 -0.09 11.72 9.77
CA GLN A 38 -1.43 11.47 9.23
C GLN A 38 -1.44 11.31 7.69
N TRP A 39 -0.57 12.02 6.96
CA TRP A 39 -0.47 11.88 5.51
C TRP A 39 0.11 10.51 5.14
N GLU A 40 1.25 10.17 5.74
CA GLU A 40 1.94 8.91 5.50
C GLU A 40 1.05 7.72 5.87
N ARG A 41 0.36 7.79 7.01
CA ARG A 41 -0.61 6.78 7.45
C ARG A 41 -1.73 6.57 6.43
N ALA A 42 -2.36 7.65 5.97
CA ALA A 42 -3.46 7.58 5.02
C ALA A 42 -3.03 6.90 3.72
N PHE A 43 -1.88 7.28 3.16
CA PHE A 43 -1.40 6.75 1.90
C PHE A 43 -0.81 5.34 2.02
N LEU A 44 -0.10 5.02 3.09
CA LEU A 44 0.42 3.67 3.33
C LEU A 44 -0.72 2.67 3.57
N LEU A 45 -1.75 3.06 4.34
CA LEU A 45 -2.93 2.22 4.54
C LEU A 45 -3.66 1.97 3.20
N GLN A 46 -3.81 3.00 2.37
CA GLN A 46 -4.37 2.85 1.02
C GLN A 46 -3.50 1.96 0.13
N ALA A 47 -2.17 2.11 0.18
CA ALA A 47 -1.24 1.27 -0.57
C ALA A 47 -1.41 -0.20 -0.20
N MET A 48 -1.50 -0.52 1.10
CA MET A 48 -1.74 -1.88 1.58
C MET A 48 -3.10 -2.41 1.14
N ASN A 49 -4.17 -1.62 1.27
CA ASN A 49 -5.50 -2.00 0.78
C ASN A 49 -5.49 -2.33 -0.72
N TRP A 50 -4.78 -1.55 -1.54
CA TRP A 50 -4.63 -1.83 -2.96
C TRP A 50 -3.76 -3.06 -3.24
N LEU A 51 -2.69 -3.28 -2.48
CA LEU A 51 -1.87 -4.50 -2.56
C LEU A 51 -2.74 -5.75 -2.32
N PHE A 52 -3.54 -5.76 -1.25
CA PHE A 52 -4.49 -6.84 -0.94
C PHE A 52 -5.50 -7.09 -2.06
N ARG A 53 -5.96 -6.03 -2.71
CA ARG A 53 -6.93 -6.07 -3.81
C ARG A 53 -6.32 -6.48 -5.13
N GLY A 54 -5.00 -6.56 -5.27
CA GLY A 54 -4.33 -6.74 -6.55
C GLY A 54 -4.25 -5.47 -7.39
N GLY A 55 -4.56 -4.30 -6.84
CA GLY A 55 -4.39 -3.00 -7.50
C GLY A 55 -2.95 -2.51 -7.43
N TYR A 56 -1.99 -3.32 -7.88
CA TYR A 56 -0.55 -3.11 -7.67
C TYR A 56 -0.07 -1.72 -8.09
N ARG A 57 -0.40 -1.27 -9.31
CA ARG A 57 -0.03 0.07 -9.76
C ARG A 57 -0.60 1.20 -8.90
N LEU A 58 -1.84 1.06 -8.41
CA LEU A 58 -2.41 2.04 -7.48
C LEU A 58 -1.71 1.99 -6.12
N ALA A 59 -1.34 0.80 -5.66
CA ALA A 59 -0.57 0.64 -4.43
C ALA A 59 0.81 1.32 -4.53
N THR A 60 1.52 1.15 -5.66
CA THR A 60 2.79 1.86 -5.92
C THR A 60 2.63 3.37 -5.87
N VAL A 61 1.63 3.92 -6.56
CA VAL A 61 1.37 5.38 -6.54
C VAL A 61 1.08 5.88 -5.14
N ASN A 62 0.32 5.13 -4.34
CA ASN A 62 0.06 5.51 -2.94
C ASN A 62 1.34 5.43 -2.09
N ALA A 63 2.20 4.44 -2.30
CA ALA A 63 3.50 4.37 -1.63
C ALA A 63 4.39 5.57 -1.97
N GLU A 64 4.44 5.96 -3.24
CA GLU A 64 5.15 7.16 -3.71
C GLU A 64 4.57 8.44 -3.09
N LEU A 65 3.23 8.56 -3.02
CA LEU A 65 2.57 9.70 -2.41
C LEU A 65 2.87 9.82 -0.91
N ALA A 66 2.92 8.70 -0.17
CA ALA A 66 3.33 8.70 1.23
C ALA A 66 4.72 9.34 1.43
N MET A 67 5.61 9.17 0.45
CA MET A 67 6.97 9.69 0.46
C MET A 67 7.11 11.15 0.03
N THR A 68 6.01 11.81 -0.32
CA THR A 68 6.02 13.23 -0.73
C THR A 68 6.54 14.10 0.41
N PRO A 69 7.57 14.94 0.20
CA PRO A 69 8.06 15.86 1.22
C PRO A 69 6.97 16.78 1.75
N GLN A 70 6.97 17.07 3.05
CA GLN A 70 5.89 17.82 3.72
C GLN A 70 5.55 19.17 3.05
N HIS A 71 6.57 19.87 2.52
CA HIS A 71 6.40 21.17 1.88
C HIS A 71 5.80 21.10 0.46
N GLU A 72 5.82 19.92 -0.17
CA GLU A 72 5.26 19.65 -1.50
C GLU A 72 3.85 19.04 -1.43
N ARG A 73 3.46 18.53 -0.26
CA ARG A 73 2.12 17.96 -0.03
C ARG A 73 1.06 19.03 -0.29
N SER A 74 -0.01 18.64 -0.97
CA SER A 74 -1.08 19.57 -1.28
C SER A 74 -1.72 20.10 0.02
N ARG A 75 -1.78 21.43 0.12
CA ARG A 75 -2.42 22.13 1.25
C ARG A 75 -3.94 22.04 1.25
N THR A 76 -4.52 21.60 0.13
CA THR A 76 -5.98 21.44 -0.05
C THR A 76 -6.42 19.99 -0.01
N THR A 77 -5.52 19.07 0.33
CA THR A 77 -5.89 17.66 0.45
C THR A 77 -6.83 17.52 1.63
N ASN A 78 -8.06 17.05 1.38
CA ASN A 78 -9.08 16.79 2.39
C ASN A 78 -8.76 15.54 3.24
N ILE A 79 -7.50 15.31 3.58
CA ILE A 79 -7.16 14.35 4.64
C ILE A 79 -7.48 15.08 5.94
N GLU A 80 -8.76 15.11 6.28
CA GLU A 80 -9.19 15.52 7.61
C GLU A 80 -8.52 14.59 8.63
N PRO A 81 -8.07 15.11 9.78
CA PRO A 81 -7.53 14.27 10.84
C PRO A 81 -8.55 13.18 11.19
N ASP A 82 -8.22 11.93 10.86
CA ASP A 82 -9.06 10.78 11.15
C ASP A 82 -8.46 10.05 12.37
N PRO A 83 -9.19 9.97 13.50
CA PRO A 83 -8.76 9.23 14.68
C PRO A 83 -8.47 7.75 14.40
N MET A 84 -9.04 7.16 13.35
CA MET A 84 -8.74 5.79 12.94
C MET A 84 -7.34 5.66 12.36
N LEU A 85 -6.81 6.70 11.72
CA LEU A 85 -5.43 6.69 11.25
C LEU A 85 -4.44 6.74 12.41
N ASP A 86 -4.83 7.30 13.57
CA ASP A 86 -3.96 7.29 14.76
C ASP A 86 -3.70 5.89 15.32
N LEU A 87 -4.52 4.90 14.95
CA LEU A 87 -4.30 3.49 15.27
C LEU A 87 -3.32 2.80 14.33
N CYS A 88 -2.93 3.45 13.22
CA CYS A 88 -2.01 2.91 12.22
C CYS A 88 -0.57 3.33 12.52
N ASP A 89 -0.06 2.94 13.69
CA ASP A 89 1.36 3.09 14.02
C ASP A 89 2.26 2.28 13.06
N ILE A 90 3.56 2.57 13.08
CA ILE A 90 4.51 1.93 12.16
C ILE A 90 4.50 0.40 12.31
N ALA A 91 4.33 -0.12 13.52
CA ALA A 91 4.28 -1.55 13.80
C ALA A 91 3.03 -2.21 13.19
N THR A 92 1.88 -1.56 13.29
CA THR A 92 0.61 -1.98 12.70
C THR A 92 0.70 -1.98 11.18
N LEU A 93 1.26 -0.93 10.59
CA LEU A 93 1.52 -0.84 9.16
C LEU A 93 2.47 -1.95 8.68
N ARG A 94 3.55 -2.21 9.41
CA ARG A 94 4.47 -3.33 9.12
C ARG A 94 3.75 -4.68 9.17
N SER A 95 2.87 -4.89 10.14
CA SER A 95 2.08 -6.12 10.21
C SER A 95 1.15 -6.28 9.01
N ALA A 96 0.37 -5.25 8.69
CA ALA A 96 -0.53 -5.25 7.55
C ALA A 96 0.23 -5.43 6.22
N PHE A 97 1.42 -4.85 6.09
CA PHE A 97 2.29 -5.05 4.93
C PHE A 97 2.70 -6.52 4.79
N ARG A 98 3.20 -7.16 5.86
CA ARG A 98 3.58 -8.59 5.83
C ARG A 98 2.41 -9.50 5.44
N GLU A 99 1.21 -9.20 5.92
CA GLU A 99 0.02 -9.95 5.51
C GLU A 99 -0.30 -9.75 4.02
N GLY A 100 -0.23 -8.50 3.55
CA GLY A 100 -0.48 -8.16 2.14
C GLY A 100 0.55 -8.78 1.18
N THR A 101 1.82 -8.88 1.59
CA THR A 101 2.85 -9.54 0.78
C THR A 101 2.66 -11.05 0.70
N ALA A 102 2.12 -11.68 1.75
CA ALA A 102 1.86 -13.12 1.78
C ALA A 102 0.67 -13.55 0.90
N GLU A 103 -0.25 -12.64 0.56
CA GLU A 103 -1.40 -12.95 -0.31
C GLU A 103 -0.96 -13.41 -1.70
N PRO A 104 -1.62 -14.39 -2.33
CA PRO A 104 -1.32 -14.78 -3.70
C PRO A 104 -1.44 -13.62 -4.70
N VAL A 105 -0.69 -13.69 -5.80
CA VAL A 105 -0.85 -12.72 -6.90
C VAL A 105 -2.26 -12.84 -7.46
N ARG A 106 -3.00 -11.74 -7.50
CA ARG A 106 -4.35 -11.68 -8.07
C ARG A 106 -4.27 -11.38 -9.56
N GLU A 107 -5.02 -12.15 -10.33
CA GLU A 107 -5.14 -11.98 -11.78
C GLU A 107 -5.73 -10.62 -12.16
N PHE A 108 -6.74 -10.17 -11.41
CA PHE A 108 -7.42 -8.89 -11.60
C PHE A 108 -7.61 -8.15 -10.26
N PRO A 109 -7.61 -6.82 -10.28
CA PRO A 109 -7.91 -6.02 -9.09
C PRO A 109 -9.36 -6.17 -8.63
N ALA A 110 -9.57 -6.21 -7.32
CA ALA A 110 -10.90 -6.26 -6.69
C ALA A 110 -11.36 -4.87 -6.22
N PHE A 111 -12.36 -4.31 -6.89
CA PHE A 111 -12.93 -2.98 -6.58
C PHE A 111 -14.13 -3.01 -5.60
N GLY A 112 -14.47 -4.18 -5.06
CA GLY A 112 -15.60 -4.39 -4.14
C GLY A 112 -15.19 -5.00 -2.80
N ARG A 113 -16.15 -5.59 -2.07
CA ARG A 113 -15.86 -6.32 -0.82
C ARG A 113 -15.01 -7.56 -1.13
N ILE A 114 -13.89 -7.74 -0.44
CA ILE A 114 -13.14 -8.99 -0.50
C ILE A 114 -13.85 -9.98 0.42
N ILE A 115 -14.42 -11.04 -0.15
CA ILE A 115 -14.95 -12.16 0.63
C ILE A 115 -13.81 -13.15 0.81
N ARG A 116 -13.27 -13.28 2.04
CA ARG A 116 -12.40 -14.40 2.38
C ARG A 116 -13.30 -15.62 2.61
N GLY A 117 -13.15 -16.66 1.81
CA GLY A 117 -13.80 -17.94 2.07
C GLY A 117 -13.22 -18.52 3.36
N SER A 118 -14.08 -18.73 4.35
CA SER A 118 -13.81 -19.49 5.57
C SER A 118 -13.53 -20.96 5.27
#